data_AF-A0A0F8ZUJ9-F1
#
_entry.id   AF-A0A0F8ZUJ9-F1
#
_cell.length_a   1.000
_cell.length_b   1.000
_cell.length_c   1.000
_cell.angle_alpha   90.00
_cell.angle_beta   90.00
_cell.angle_gamma   90.00
#
_symmetry.space_group_name_H-M   'P 1'
#
loop_
_entity.id
_entity.type
_entity.pdbx_description
1 polymer ?
#
loop_
_entity_poly.entity_id
_entity_poly.type
_entity_poly.pdbx_seq_one_letter_code
_entity_poly.pdbx_strand_id
1 'polypeptide(L)' 'MKITFGEDGGFLEILPSGKNKITMVMCGRKSYREVTMSSTDLSIEQVSEIIEFLIEWKEAEE' A
#
# COMPACT_ATOMS: atom_id res chain seq x y z
N MET A 1 3.47 -10.50 3.10
CA MET A 1 2.19 -11.02 2.56
C MET A 1 1.83 -10.19 1.35
N LYS A 2 1.49 -10.82 0.22
CA LYS A 2 1.15 -10.12 -1.03
C LYS A 2 -0.26 -10.50 -1.46
N ILE A 3 -1.06 -9.49 -1.78
CA ILE A 3 -2.39 -9.62 -2.40
C ILE A 3 -2.28 -8.98 -3.77
N THR A 4 -2.66 -9.72 -4.81
CA THR A 4 -2.68 -9.23 -6.19
C THR A 4 -4.13 -9.04 -6.61
N PHE A 5 -4.39 -8.00 -7.38
CA PHE A 5 -5.72 -7.56 -7.78
C PHE A 5 -5.77 -7.30 -9.28
N GLY A 6 -6.94 -7.56 -9.88
CA GLY A 6 -7.20 -7.33 -11.30
C GLY A 6 -6.39 -8.23 -12.25
N GLU A 7 -6.72 -8.16 -13.54
CA GLU A 7 -5.93 -8.82 -14.60
C GLU A 7 -4.64 -8.06 -14.93
N ASP A 8 -4.57 -6.78 -14.53
CA ASP A 8 -3.46 -5.86 -14.80
C ASP A 8 -2.25 -6.10 -13.88
N GLY A 9 -2.36 -6.99 -12.89
CA GLY A 9 -1.26 -7.38 -12.00
C GLY A 9 -0.95 -6.36 -10.89
N GLY A 10 -1.88 -5.44 -10.60
CA GLY A 10 -1.78 -4.54 -9.45
C GLY A 10 -1.69 -5.33 -8.14
N PHE A 11 -0.98 -4.82 -7.13
CA PHE A 11 -0.80 -5.55 -5.88
C PHE A 11 -0.60 -4.64 -4.68
N LEU A 12 -0.93 -5.19 -3.51
CA LEU A 12 -0.58 -4.69 -2.19
C LEU A 12 0.27 -5.73 -1.48
N GLU A 13 1.48 -5.34 -1.08
CA GLU A 13 2.43 -6.20 -0.42
C GLU A 13 2.92 -5.60 0.90
N ILE A 14 2.82 -6.37 1.97
CA ILE A 14 3.29 -5.99 3.30
C ILE A 14 4.54 -6.81 3.63
N LEU A 15 5.65 -6.12 3.86
CA LEU A 15 6.97 -6.68 4.14
C LEU A 15 7.46 -6.21 5.50
N PRO A 16 8.18 -7.04 6.28
CA PRO A 16 8.92 -6.56 7.44
C PRO A 16 10.12 -5.70 6.99
N SER A 17 10.35 -4.54 7.60
CA SER A 17 11.47 -3.65 7.25
C SER A 17 12.30 -3.23 8.47
N GLY A 18 12.87 -4.24 9.12
CA GLY A 18 13.72 -4.08 10.29
C GLY A 18 12.94 -4.24 11.60
N LYS A 19 13.52 -3.76 12.70
CA LYS A 19 12.98 -3.99 14.05
C LYS A 19 11.69 -3.19 14.25
N ASN A 20 10.58 -3.91 14.44
CA ASN A 20 9.23 -3.37 14.66
C ASN A 20 8.76 -2.42 13.55
N LYS A 21 9.12 -2.68 12.31
CA LYS A 21 8.67 -1.90 11.16
C LYS A 21 8.11 -2.80 10.09
N ILE A 22 7.07 -2.31 9.42
CA ILE A 22 6.52 -2.90 8.21
C ILE A 22 6.57 -1.87 7.09
N THR A 23 6.81 -2.34 5.89
CA THR A 23 6.72 -1.57 4.66
C THR A 23 5.56 -2.13 3.87
N MET A 24 4.64 -1.25 3.48
CA MET A 24 3.56 -1.58 2.58
C MET A 24 3.85 -0.99 1.21
N VAL A 25 4.00 -1.87 0.23
CA VAL A 25 4.20 -1.55 -1.18
C VAL A 25 2.85 -1.68 -1.86
N MET A 26 2.42 -0.61 -2.52
CA MET A 26 1.14 -0.54 -3.20
C MET A 26 1.39 -0.15 -4.65
N CYS A 27 1.06 -1.04 -5.59
CA CYS A 27 1.34 -0.87 -7.00
C CYS A 27 0.04 -1.04 -7.79
N GLY A 28 -0.44 0.04 -8.40
CA GLY A 28 -1.53 0.04 -9.35
C GLY A 28 -1.02 0.20 -10.79
N ARG A 29 -1.94 0.27 -11.74
CA ARG A 29 -1.61 0.44 -13.18
C ARG A 29 -0.87 1.75 -13.50
N LYS A 30 -1.17 2.82 -12.75
CA LYS A 30 -0.63 4.17 -12.97
C LYS A 30 0.12 4.75 -11.77
N SER A 31 0.15 4.05 -10.64
CA SER A 31 0.68 4.57 -9.39
C SER A 31 1.49 3.51 -8.65
N TYR A 32 2.55 3.96 -7.98
CA TYR A 32 3.35 3.18 -7.05
C TYR A 32 3.54 4.01 -5.79
N ARG A 33 3.23 3.44 -4.62
CA ARG A 33 3.50 4.05 -3.32
C ARG A 33 4.12 3.02 -2.38
N GLU A 34 5.00 3.50 -1.52
CA GLU A 34 5.66 2.71 -0.50
C GLU A 34 5.60 3.47 0.82
N VAL A 35 4.98 2.85 1.83
CA VAL A 35 4.84 3.45 3.17
C VAL A 35 5.51 2.54 4.18
N THR A 36 6.52 3.06 4.87
CA THR A 36 7.18 2.35 5.98
C THR A 36 6.69 2.91 7.31
N MET A 37 6.21 2.03 8.19
CA MET A 37 5.56 2.37 9.45
C MET A 37 5.99 1.44 10.58
N SER A 38 5.65 1.82 11.81
CA SER A 38 5.81 0.92 12.96
C SER A 38 4.89 -0.30 12.80
N SER A 39 5.35 -1.48 13.22
CA SER A 39 4.52 -2.69 13.21
C SER A 39 3.45 -2.70 14.30
N THR A 40 3.49 -1.75 15.24
CA THR A 40 2.55 -1.66 16.36
C THR A 40 1.56 -0.51 16.21
N ASP A 41 1.94 0.54 15.48
CA ASP A 41 1.20 1.80 15.44
C ASP A 41 1.22 2.40 14.04
N LEU A 42 0.06 2.85 13.60
CA LEU A 42 -0.16 3.60 12.37
C LEU A 42 -0.44 5.06 12.73
N SER A 43 0.34 6.01 12.18
CA SER A 43 -0.01 7.42 12.33
C SER A 43 -1.24 7.76 11.46
N ILE A 44 -1.97 8.81 11.82
CA ILE A 44 -3.12 9.27 11.03
C ILE A 44 -2.68 9.65 9.61
N GLU A 45 -1.51 10.29 9.47
CA GLU A 45 -0.97 10.65 8.15
C GLU A 45 -0.72 9.40 7.29
N GLN A 46 -0.15 8.34 7.87
CA GLN A 46 0.09 7.08 7.15
C GLN A 46 -1.22 6.41 6.74
N VAL A 47 -2.24 6.44 7.60
CA VAL A 47 -3.58 5.94 7.24
C VAL A 47 -4.17 6.74 6.08
N SER A 48 -4.04 8.07 6.11
CA SER A 48 -4.49 8.94 5.02
C SER A 48 -3.79 8.62 3.70
N GLU A 49 -2.47 8.45 3.69
CA GLU A 49 -1.70 8.09 2.48
C GLU A 49 -2.16 6.77 1.86
N ILE A 50 -2.50 5.78 2.70
CA ILE A 50 -3.00 4.47 2.27
C ILE A 50 -4.38 4.61 1.65
N ILE A 51 -5.29 5.36 2.31
CA ILE A 51 -6.64 5.58 1.82
C ILE A 51 -6.62 6.29 0.47
N GLU A 52 -5.81 7.34 0.33
CA GLU A 52 -5.65 8.06 -0.94
C GLU A 52 -5.19 7.14 -2.06
N PHE A 53 -4.20 6.28 -1.80
CA PHE A 53 -3.76 5.30 -2.80
C PHE A 53 -4.89 4.37 -3.23
N LEU A 54 -5.66 3.84 -2.27
CA LEU A 54 -6.77 2.92 -2.56
C LEU A 54 -7.88 3.61 -3.37
N ILE A 55 -8.12 4.90 -3.13
CA ILE A 55 -9.07 5.71 -3.92
C ILE A 55 -8.54 5.88 -5.35
N GLU A 56 -7.30 6.34 -5.53
CA GLU A 56 -6.67 6.52 -6.84
C GLU A 56 -6.66 5.22 -7.64
N TRP A 57 -6.36 4.11 -6.97
CA TRP A 57 -6.31 2.81 -7.61
C TRP A 57 -7.71 2.37 -8.06
N LYS A 58 -8.75 2.56 -7.24
CA LYS A 58 -10.15 2.28 -7.63
C LYS A 58 -10.60 3.13 -8.82
N GLU A 59 -10.31 4.43 -8.80
CA GLU A 59 -10.66 5.34 -9.90
C GLU A 59 -9.93 5.00 -11.21
N ALA A 60 -8.73 4.41 -11.13
CA ALA A 60 -7.98 3.98 -12.30
C ALA A 60 -8.50 2.68 -12.95
N GLU A 61 -9.40 1.94 -12.28
CA GLU A 61 -10.06 0.74 -12.81
C GLU A 61 -11.38 1.03 -13.57
N GLU A 62 -11.94 2.26 -13.46
CA GLU A 62 -13.08 2.76 -14.24
C GLU A 62 -12.66 3.39 -15.59
#